data_AF-A0A9P5UAB7-F1
#
_entry.id   AF-A0A9P5UAB7-F1
#
_cell.length_a   1.000
_cell.length_b   1.000
_cell.length_c   1.000
_cell.angle_alpha   90.00
_cell.angle_beta   90.00
_cell.angle_gamma   90.00
#
_symmetry.space_group_name_H-M   'P 1'
#
loop_
_entity.id
_entity.type
_entity.pdbx_description
1 polymer ?
#
loop_
_entity_poly.entity_id
_entity_poly.type
_entity_poly.pdbx_seq_one_letter_code
_entity_poly.pdbx_strand_id
1 'polypeptide(L)'
;MRSSRPTRTNSIIEVSGPSNSKRSTRSKAASRPIAPLVVHPDVIEISDSDDDPPATLKRKNSAELQLEHDVKRLKKENEAIKTKEKNLMAEIARQQDELAMLRAISKPDPSKIYLAISDVEDSVVCEVCTMKMWTPYILECGHTYCQSCLKARKFYSLSSSEAYSFSSQDWFSTTLALHNAAHPNYNINQPQPHQMPYGMDAYGHHYMHLLAATVPEPQYTCPTCREQVRNPPVEDFNLKKVVRIVADAQGEASPRKETTRKKVKGKAPAVRENPWSGFFRKKI
;
A
#
# COMPACT_ATOMS: atom_id res chain seq x y z
N MET A 1 17.65 -36.22 -3.78
CA MET A 1 17.68 -34.97 -4.59
C MET A 1 16.64 -35.04 -5.70
N ARG A 2 15.56 -34.26 -5.63
CA ARG A 2 14.73 -33.91 -6.80
C ARG A 2 14.29 -32.46 -6.64
N SER A 3 14.66 -31.62 -7.60
CA SER A 3 14.28 -30.22 -7.66
C SER A 3 12.91 -30.09 -8.31
N SER A 4 12.06 -29.23 -7.77
CA SER A 4 10.80 -28.84 -8.40
C SER A 4 10.53 -27.38 -8.07
N ARG A 5 11.01 -26.48 -8.94
CA ARG A 5 10.62 -25.06 -8.91
C ARG A 5 9.18 -24.93 -9.43
N PRO A 6 8.26 -24.31 -8.69
CA PRO A 6 7.05 -23.77 -9.31
C PRO A 6 7.41 -22.51 -10.09
N THR A 7 7.06 -22.47 -11.37
CA THR A 7 7.12 -21.26 -12.19
C THR A 7 6.07 -20.27 -11.70
N ARG A 8 6.53 -19.13 -11.16
CA ARG A 8 5.66 -18.06 -10.68
C ARG A 8 5.14 -17.27 -11.89
N THR A 9 3.91 -17.54 -12.29
CA THR A 9 3.22 -16.78 -13.35
C THR A 9 2.95 -15.35 -12.87
N ASN A 10 3.41 -14.34 -13.60
CA ASN A 10 3.04 -12.95 -13.37
C ASN A 10 1.56 -12.76 -13.74
N SER A 11 0.69 -12.70 -12.74
CA SER A 11 -0.70 -12.28 -12.90
C SER A 11 -0.76 -10.75 -13.04
N ILE A 12 -0.84 -10.27 -14.27
CA ILE A 12 -1.16 -8.87 -14.55
C ILE A 12 -2.64 -8.67 -14.19
N ILE A 13 -2.91 -7.82 -13.19
CA ILE A 13 -4.25 -7.33 -12.89
C ILE A 13 -4.41 -5.98 -13.59
N GLU A 14 -5.07 -5.97 -14.75
CA GLU A 14 -5.48 -4.73 -15.40
C GLU A 14 -6.65 -4.09 -14.64
N VAL A 15 -6.32 -3.29 -13.63
CA VAL A 15 -7.20 -2.26 -13.08
C VAL A 15 -6.38 -0.97 -12.96
N SER A 16 -6.20 -0.30 -14.09
CA SER A 16 -6.65 1.09 -14.24
C SER A 16 -6.69 1.94 -12.95
N GLY A 17 -5.80 2.90 -12.63
CA GLY A 17 -4.78 3.66 -13.36
C GLY A 17 -4.72 5.11 -12.80
N PRO A 18 -4.83 6.19 -13.60
CA PRO A 18 -3.79 6.75 -14.48
C PRO A 18 -2.61 7.34 -13.66
N SER A 19 -2.30 8.64 -13.77
CA SER A 19 -1.42 9.42 -12.87
C SER A 19 -1.64 10.93 -13.05
N ASN A 20 -1.77 11.71 -11.97
CA ASN A 20 -1.94 13.17 -12.06
C ASN A 20 -0.68 13.91 -11.59
N SER A 21 0.11 14.39 -12.56
CA SER A 21 1.42 15.00 -12.31
C SER A 21 1.30 16.43 -11.77
N LYS A 22 1.55 16.63 -10.47
CA LYS A 22 1.82 17.97 -9.94
C LYS A 22 3.20 18.45 -10.38
N ARG A 23 3.18 19.26 -11.44
CA ARG A 23 4.28 20.01 -12.06
C ARG A 23 5.13 20.79 -11.03
N SER A 24 6.19 20.18 -10.52
CA SER A 24 7.20 20.90 -9.72
C SER A 24 8.04 21.80 -10.64
N THR A 25 7.92 23.11 -10.46
CA THR A 25 8.69 24.12 -11.19
C THR A 25 10.12 24.16 -10.67
N ARG A 26 10.99 23.28 -11.19
CA ARG A 26 12.43 23.36 -10.94
C ARG A 26 12.97 24.68 -11.50
N SER A 27 13.45 25.53 -10.61
CA SER A 27 14.03 26.83 -10.91
C SER A 27 15.19 26.69 -11.90
N LYS A 28 15.09 27.40 -13.03
CA LYS A 28 16.21 27.57 -13.96
C LYS A 28 17.28 28.42 -13.28
N ALA A 29 18.37 27.79 -12.85
CA ALA A 29 19.60 28.53 -12.59
C ALA A 29 20.07 29.15 -13.91
N ALA A 30 20.18 30.47 -13.95
CA ALA A 30 20.56 31.19 -15.17
C ALA A 30 22.04 30.93 -15.50
N SER A 31 22.29 30.09 -16.50
CA SER A 31 23.59 30.04 -17.16
C SER A 31 23.83 31.39 -17.84
N ARG A 32 24.85 32.12 -17.37
CA ARG A 32 25.27 33.39 -17.96
C ARG A 32 25.53 33.23 -19.47
N PRO A 33 25.15 34.20 -20.32
CA PRO A 33 25.55 34.17 -21.72
C PRO A 33 27.08 34.26 -21.80
N ILE A 34 27.70 33.22 -22.35
CA ILE A 34 29.09 33.28 -22.78
C ILE A 34 29.10 34.20 -24.00
N ALA A 35 29.84 35.31 -23.91
CA ALA A 35 29.97 36.25 -25.02
C ALA A 35 30.58 35.52 -26.23
N PRO A 36 30.16 35.85 -27.48
CA PRO A 36 30.78 35.28 -28.66
C PRO A 36 32.26 35.69 -28.68
N LEU A 37 33.15 34.69 -28.62
CA LEU A 37 34.56 34.90 -28.88
C LEU A 37 34.71 35.41 -30.31
N VAL A 38 35.19 36.65 -30.44
CA VAL A 38 35.53 37.26 -31.72
C VAL A 38 36.67 36.46 -32.33
N VAL A 39 36.34 35.58 -33.28
CA VAL A 39 37.32 34.89 -34.10
C VAL A 39 37.88 35.93 -35.07
N HIS A 40 39.07 36.45 -34.76
CA HIS A 40 39.84 37.23 -35.72
C HIS A 40 40.18 36.33 -36.92
N PRO A 41 39.84 36.73 -38.16
CA PRO A 41 40.23 36.00 -39.36
C PRO A 41 41.67 36.37 -39.72
N ASP A 42 42.63 35.96 -38.89
CA ASP A 42 44.05 35.97 -39.25
C ASP A 42 44.29 34.83 -40.24
N VAL A 43 43.94 35.09 -41.50
CA VAL A 43 44.26 34.25 -42.66
C VAL A 43 45.75 34.36 -42.89
N ILE A 44 46.51 33.44 -42.29
CA ILE A 44 47.93 33.27 -42.61
C ILE A 44 47.99 32.55 -43.95
N GLU A 45 48.08 33.32 -45.03
CA GLU A 45 48.47 32.80 -46.35
C GLU A 45 49.92 32.33 -46.28
N ILE A 46 50.10 31.04 -46.00
CA ILE A 46 51.42 30.39 -46.08
C ILE A 46 51.76 30.28 -47.57
N SER A 47 52.64 31.16 -48.04
CA SER A 47 53.16 31.12 -49.41
C SER A 47 53.90 29.81 -49.64
N ASP A 48 53.43 29.05 -50.62
CA ASP A 48 54.07 27.83 -51.10
C ASP A 48 55.40 28.21 -51.78
N SER A 49 56.51 27.75 -51.22
CA SER A 49 57.87 28.16 -51.61
C SER A 49 58.75 26.91 -51.72
N ASP A 50 58.65 26.24 -52.87
CA ASP A 50 59.52 25.14 -53.28
C ASP A 50 61.00 25.55 -53.33
N ASP A 51 61.77 25.27 -52.29
CA ASP A 51 63.23 25.04 -52.38
C ASP A 51 63.77 24.36 -51.10
N ASP A 52 63.58 23.05 -50.96
CA ASP A 52 64.05 22.26 -49.80
C ASP A 52 65.27 21.38 -50.19
N PRO A 53 66.44 21.54 -49.53
CA PRO A 53 67.69 20.84 -49.89
C PRO A 53 67.69 19.34 -49.54
N PRO A 54 68.65 18.54 -50.09
CA PRO A 54 68.62 17.08 -50.00
C PRO A 54 68.57 16.51 -48.57
N ALA A 55 67.66 15.55 -48.40
CA ALA A 55 67.28 14.98 -47.12
C ALA A 55 68.44 14.40 -46.30
N THR A 56 68.70 15.01 -45.13
CA THR A 56 69.51 14.37 -44.08
C THR A 56 68.61 13.44 -43.25
N LEU A 57 68.93 12.14 -43.24
CA LEU A 57 68.18 11.11 -42.53
C LEU A 57 68.32 11.25 -41.00
N LYS A 58 67.59 12.22 -40.42
CA LYS A 58 67.48 12.37 -38.96
C LYS A 58 66.78 11.13 -38.39
N ARG A 59 67.56 10.33 -37.68
CA ARG A 59 67.12 9.12 -36.97
C ARG A 59 65.98 9.49 -36.01
N LYS A 60 64.75 9.07 -36.32
CA LYS A 60 63.55 9.36 -35.51
C LYS A 60 63.81 9.02 -34.04
N ASN A 61 63.46 9.95 -33.16
CA ASN A 61 63.72 9.80 -31.74
C ASN A 61 62.72 8.80 -31.13
N SER A 62 63.10 8.02 -30.12
CA SER A 62 62.28 6.90 -29.60
C SER A 62 60.86 7.32 -29.21
N ALA A 63 60.71 8.53 -28.65
CA ALA A 63 59.44 9.13 -28.27
C ALA A 63 58.46 9.34 -29.45
N GLU A 64 58.96 9.59 -30.66
CA GLU A 64 58.13 9.82 -31.85
C GLU A 64 57.41 8.52 -32.27
N LEU A 65 58.13 7.39 -32.28
CA LEU A 65 57.57 6.07 -32.56
C LEU A 65 56.52 5.67 -31.51
N GLN A 66 56.73 6.06 -30.24
CA GLN A 66 55.80 5.79 -29.15
C GLN A 66 54.50 6.61 -29.30
N LEU A 67 54.61 7.90 -29.67
CA LEU A 67 53.46 8.74 -30.00
C LEU A 67 52.68 8.21 -31.21
N GLU A 68 53.38 7.78 -32.27
CA GLU A 68 52.75 7.21 -33.47
C GLU A 68 51.97 5.92 -33.16
N HIS A 69 52.50 5.08 -32.28
CA HIS A 69 51.80 3.90 -31.74
C HIS A 69 50.56 4.29 -30.91
N ASP A 70 50.68 5.25 -29.99
CA ASP A 70 49.58 5.68 -29.13
C ASP A 70 48.44 6.36 -29.90
N VAL A 71 48.76 7.18 -30.92
CA VAL A 71 47.76 7.73 -31.86
C VAL A 71 47.03 6.60 -32.59
N LYS A 72 47.74 5.54 -33.00
CA LYS A 72 47.14 4.37 -33.65
C LYS A 72 46.25 3.55 -32.69
N ARG A 73 46.60 3.45 -31.40
CA ARG A 73 45.75 2.85 -30.36
C ARG A 73 44.48 3.68 -30.15
N LEU A 74 44.62 4.98 -29.89
CA LEU A 74 43.50 5.89 -29.63
C LEU A 74 42.51 5.98 -30.81
N LYS A 75 43.00 5.92 -32.06
CA LYS A 75 42.12 5.83 -33.25
C LYS A 75 41.25 4.57 -33.23
N LYS A 76 41.83 3.40 -32.96
CA LYS A 76 41.08 2.13 -32.83
C LYS A 76 40.10 2.15 -31.66
N GLU A 77 40.48 2.74 -30.53
CA GLU A 77 39.61 2.89 -29.37
C GLU A 77 38.41 3.82 -29.67
N ASN A 78 38.64 4.94 -30.37
CA ASN A 78 37.56 5.83 -30.82
C ASN A 78 36.62 5.14 -31.82
N GLU A 79 37.13 4.33 -32.76
CA GLU A 79 36.29 3.52 -33.66
C GLU A 79 35.47 2.47 -32.89
N ALA A 80 36.06 1.82 -31.89
CA ALA A 80 35.38 0.87 -31.01
C ALA A 80 34.33 1.54 -30.10
N ILE A 81 34.56 2.79 -29.66
CA ILE A 81 33.59 3.59 -28.90
C ILE A 81 32.44 4.02 -29.82
N LYS A 82 32.72 4.55 -31.00
CA LYS A 82 31.71 5.00 -31.98
C LYS A 82 30.80 3.87 -32.46
N THR A 83 31.32 2.66 -32.60
CA THR A 83 30.51 1.46 -32.90
C THR A 83 29.65 1.01 -31.72
N LYS A 84 30.18 1.05 -30.49
CA LYS A 84 29.37 0.80 -29.27
C LYS A 84 28.26 1.83 -29.09
N GLU A 85 28.55 3.12 -29.29
CA GLU A 85 27.58 4.21 -29.22
C GLU A 85 26.43 4.00 -30.22
N LYS A 86 26.76 3.71 -31.49
CA LYS A 86 25.76 3.40 -32.52
C LYS A 86 24.88 2.20 -32.13
N ASN A 87 25.47 1.15 -31.55
CA ASN A 87 24.72 -0.04 -31.11
C ASN A 87 23.80 0.27 -29.92
N LEU A 88 24.27 1.07 -28.95
CA LEU A 88 23.45 1.51 -27.81
C LEU A 88 22.31 2.44 -28.26
N MET A 89 22.54 3.34 -29.20
CA MET A 89 21.48 4.17 -29.79
C MET A 89 20.40 3.33 -30.49
N ALA A 90 20.81 2.31 -31.25
CA ALA A 90 19.86 1.39 -31.91
C ALA A 90 19.05 0.57 -30.89
N GLU A 91 19.67 0.14 -29.79
CA GLU A 91 18.97 -0.58 -28.72
C GLU A 91 17.99 0.32 -27.95
N ILE A 92 18.37 1.58 -27.66
CA ILE A 92 17.48 2.56 -27.03
C ILE A 92 16.28 2.85 -27.94
N ALA A 93 16.48 3.01 -29.25
CA ALA A 93 15.39 3.19 -30.21
C ALA A 93 14.42 1.99 -30.20
N ARG A 94 14.97 0.75 -30.24
CA ARG A 94 14.17 -0.49 -30.18
C ARG A 94 13.32 -0.57 -28.91
N GLN A 95 13.88 -0.21 -27.76
CA GLN A 95 13.15 -0.18 -26.48
C GLN A 95 12.09 0.94 -26.43
N GLN A 96 12.34 2.09 -27.06
CA GLN A 96 11.35 3.16 -27.18
C GLN A 96 10.16 2.75 -28.06
N ASP A 97 10.40 2.06 -29.17
CA ASP A 97 9.36 1.52 -30.05
C ASP A 97 8.52 0.43 -29.34
N GLU A 98 9.16 -0.47 -28.58
CA GLU A 98 8.47 -1.47 -27.76
C GLU A 98 7.56 -0.81 -26.69
N LEU A 99 8.08 0.19 -25.97
CA LEU A 99 7.29 0.98 -25.02
C LEU A 99 6.15 1.77 -25.68
N ALA A 100 6.35 2.26 -26.91
CA ALA A 100 5.31 2.93 -27.68
C ALA A 100 4.21 1.94 -28.11
N MET A 101 4.56 0.74 -28.56
CA MET A 101 3.61 -0.33 -28.87
C MET A 101 2.80 -0.76 -27.64
N LEU A 102 3.46 -1.02 -26.51
CA LEU A 102 2.78 -1.39 -25.26
C LEU A 102 1.82 -0.30 -24.78
N ARG A 103 2.19 0.97 -24.89
CA ARG A 103 1.30 2.11 -24.59
C ARG A 103 0.14 2.26 -25.58
N ALA A 104 0.33 1.89 -26.84
CA ALA A 104 -0.73 1.91 -27.85
C ALA A 104 -1.76 0.79 -27.62
N ILE A 105 -1.32 -0.38 -27.16
CA ILE A 105 -2.19 -1.50 -26.74
C ILE A 105 -2.93 -1.16 -25.44
N SER A 106 -2.20 -0.63 -24.44
CA SER A 106 -2.76 -0.24 -23.14
C SER A 106 -3.44 1.14 -23.15
N LYS A 107 -3.99 1.57 -24.30
CA LYS A 107 -4.80 2.79 -24.36
C LYS A 107 -6.03 2.60 -23.47
N PRO A 108 -6.25 3.47 -22.48
CA PRO A 108 -7.36 3.31 -21.56
C PRO A 108 -8.68 3.36 -22.31
N ASP A 109 -9.49 2.33 -22.13
CA ASP A 109 -10.86 2.29 -22.63
C ASP A 109 -11.63 3.44 -21.95
N PRO A 110 -12.16 4.43 -22.70
CA PRO A 110 -12.79 5.61 -22.12
C PRO A 110 -14.07 5.28 -21.35
N SER A 111 -14.62 4.07 -21.48
CA SER A 111 -15.75 3.59 -20.66
C SER A 111 -15.34 3.07 -19.28
N LYS A 112 -14.06 2.77 -19.06
CA LYS A 112 -13.54 2.28 -17.77
C LYS A 112 -13.01 3.46 -16.96
N ILE A 113 -13.31 3.50 -15.67
CA ILE A 113 -12.72 4.47 -14.74
C ILE A 113 -11.39 3.91 -14.25
N TYR A 114 -10.39 4.78 -14.19
CA TYR A 114 -9.02 4.47 -13.79
C TYR A 114 -8.78 5.13 -12.41
N LEU A 115 -8.43 4.36 -11.38
CA LEU A 115 -8.11 4.83 -10.02
C LEU A 115 -6.74 4.28 -9.58
N ALA A 116 -5.87 5.10 -8.99
CA ALA A 116 -4.55 4.63 -8.58
C ALA A 116 -4.67 3.88 -7.26
N ILE A 117 -3.90 2.80 -7.09
CA ILE A 117 -3.93 2.01 -5.84
C ILE A 117 -3.63 2.91 -4.64
N SER A 118 -2.69 3.84 -4.76
CA SER A 118 -2.35 4.84 -3.74
C SER A 118 -3.51 5.78 -3.38
N ASP A 119 -4.43 6.08 -4.30
CA ASP A 119 -5.60 6.93 -4.01
C ASP A 119 -6.68 6.17 -3.21
N VAL A 120 -6.66 4.83 -3.27
CA VAL A 120 -7.62 3.93 -2.59
C VAL A 120 -7.02 3.36 -1.29
N GLU A 121 -5.70 3.35 -1.13
CA GLU A 121 -4.98 2.76 0.01
C GLU A 121 -5.41 3.39 1.35
N ASP A 122 -5.51 4.72 1.42
CA ASP A 122 -6.00 5.44 2.61
C ASP A 122 -7.45 5.10 2.97
N SER A 123 -8.28 4.67 2.00
CA SER A 123 -9.68 4.27 2.23
C SER A 123 -9.83 2.83 2.72
N VAL A 124 -8.78 2.00 2.64
CA VAL A 124 -8.81 0.58 3.09
C VAL A 124 -8.04 0.34 4.39
N VAL A 125 -7.38 1.36 4.95
CA VAL A 125 -6.70 1.30 6.25
C VAL A 125 -7.60 1.79 7.39
N CYS A 126 -7.43 1.22 8.58
CA CYS A 126 -8.19 1.59 9.77
C CYS A 126 -7.58 2.83 10.45
N GLU A 127 -8.38 3.86 10.74
CA GLU A 127 -7.90 5.07 11.44
C GLU A 127 -7.29 4.79 12.83
N VAL A 128 -7.64 3.68 13.49
CA VAL A 128 -7.16 3.33 14.84
C VAL A 128 -5.81 2.59 14.82
N CYS A 129 -5.57 1.71 13.84
CA CYS A 129 -4.34 0.90 13.79
C CYS A 129 -3.48 1.15 12.54
N THR A 130 -3.92 1.98 11.61
CA THR A 130 -3.26 2.27 10.31
C THR A 130 -2.96 1.03 9.44
N MET A 131 -3.57 -0.12 9.74
CA MET A 131 -3.45 -1.36 8.96
C MET A 131 -4.68 -1.59 8.09
N LYS A 132 -4.51 -2.36 7.00
CA LYS A 132 -5.60 -2.78 6.10
C LYS A 132 -6.74 -3.49 6.84
N MET A 133 -7.98 -3.09 6.53
CA MET A 133 -9.20 -3.57 7.19
C MET A 133 -9.70 -4.92 6.66
N TRP A 134 -9.03 -6.01 7.03
CA TRP A 134 -9.40 -7.38 6.61
C TRP A 134 -10.82 -7.83 7.02
N THR A 135 -11.34 -7.26 8.10
CA THR A 135 -12.71 -7.39 8.57
C THR A 135 -13.20 -6.00 9.00
N PRO A 136 -13.67 -5.17 8.05
CA PRO A 136 -14.16 -3.83 8.33
C PRO A 136 -15.57 -3.90 8.92
N TYR A 137 -15.83 -3.07 9.91
CA TYR A 137 -17.14 -2.90 10.54
C TYR A 137 -17.50 -1.42 10.59
N ILE A 138 -18.67 -1.09 10.07
CA ILE A 138 -19.21 0.27 10.01
C ILE A 138 -20.08 0.54 11.26
N LEU A 139 -19.90 1.74 11.83
CA LEU A 139 -20.72 2.28 12.92
C LEU A 139 -21.95 3.02 12.37
N GLU A 140 -22.92 3.32 13.23
CA GLU A 140 -24.12 4.09 12.86
C GLU A 140 -23.80 5.48 12.30
N CYS A 141 -22.71 6.09 12.76
CA CYS A 141 -22.17 7.36 12.28
C CYS A 141 -21.39 7.27 10.95
N GLY A 142 -21.37 6.11 10.28
CA GLY A 142 -20.70 5.87 9.01
C GLY A 142 -19.18 5.58 9.08
N HIS A 143 -18.52 5.87 10.20
CA HIS A 143 -17.10 5.56 10.37
C HIS A 143 -16.85 4.05 10.42
N THR A 144 -15.76 3.59 9.79
CA THR A 144 -15.46 2.16 9.59
C THR A 144 -14.09 1.79 10.13
N TYR A 145 -14.01 0.66 10.83
CA TYR A 145 -12.80 0.20 11.52
C TYR A 145 -12.60 -1.30 11.42
N CYS A 146 -11.37 -1.76 11.70
CA CYS A 146 -11.10 -3.18 11.94
C CYS A 146 -11.95 -3.74 13.10
N GLN A 147 -12.49 -4.95 12.92
CA GLN A 147 -13.10 -5.75 13.99
C GLN A 147 -12.21 -5.85 15.24
N SER A 148 -10.88 -5.95 15.07
CA SER A 148 -9.92 -5.97 16.18
C SER A 148 -9.98 -4.68 16.99
N CYS A 149 -9.78 -3.51 16.36
CA CYS A 149 -9.78 -2.21 17.02
C CYS A 149 -11.08 -1.92 17.79
N LEU A 150 -12.24 -2.31 17.25
CA LEU A 150 -13.50 -2.12 17.97
C LEU A 150 -13.67 -3.09 19.15
N LYS A 151 -13.20 -4.35 19.03
CA LYS A 151 -13.53 -5.43 19.98
C LYS A 151 -12.46 -5.77 21.02
N ALA A 152 -11.18 -5.81 20.65
CA ALA A 152 -10.45 -7.06 20.82
C ALA A 152 -10.16 -7.57 22.25
N ARG A 153 -9.89 -8.88 22.25
CA ARG A 153 -9.12 -9.74 23.17
C ARG A 153 -9.30 -11.18 22.64
N LYS A 154 -8.31 -12.07 22.60
CA LYS A 154 -6.88 -11.97 22.92
C LYS A 154 -6.07 -12.25 21.66
N PHE A 155 -4.93 -11.58 21.47
CA PHE A 155 -3.82 -12.21 20.76
C PHE A 155 -3.30 -13.31 21.69
N TYR A 156 -3.64 -14.57 21.43
CA TYR A 156 -3.03 -15.70 22.15
C TYR A 156 -1.61 -15.88 21.61
N SER A 157 -0.72 -15.01 22.06
CA SER A 157 0.73 -15.15 21.92
C SER A 157 1.18 -16.33 22.78
N LEU A 158 1.16 -17.52 22.18
CA LEU A 158 1.91 -18.66 22.65
C LEU A 158 3.27 -18.64 21.93
N SER A 159 4.34 -18.46 22.71
CA SER A 159 5.77 -18.48 22.34
C SER A 159 6.25 -17.55 21.22
N SER A 160 6.72 -16.35 21.60
CA SER A 160 8.16 -15.97 21.54
C SER A 160 8.38 -14.55 22.08
N SER A 161 9.56 -14.29 22.64
CA SER A 161 9.82 -13.20 23.61
C SER A 161 10.06 -11.79 23.05
N GLU A 162 9.75 -11.53 21.78
CA GLU A 162 10.05 -10.24 21.10
C GLU A 162 8.85 -9.63 20.37
N ALA A 163 7.64 -9.87 20.89
CA ALA A 163 6.42 -9.19 20.42
C ALA A 163 6.39 -7.72 20.87
N TYR A 164 7.18 -6.87 20.20
CA TYR A 164 7.21 -5.42 20.40
C TYR A 164 5.80 -4.82 20.22
N SER A 165 5.42 -3.96 21.17
CA SER A 165 4.05 -3.47 21.36
C SER A 165 3.50 -2.69 20.16
N PHE A 166 2.69 -3.33 19.31
CA PHE A 166 1.71 -2.63 18.48
C PHE A 166 0.35 -2.59 19.18
N SER A 167 0.16 -1.57 20.02
CA SER A 167 -1.03 -1.38 20.86
C SER A 167 -2.26 -1.02 20.01
N SER A 168 -2.90 -2.03 19.44
CA SER A 168 -4.28 -1.88 18.97
C SER A 168 -5.18 -1.64 20.18
N GLN A 169 -5.72 -0.43 20.31
CA GLN A 169 -6.59 -0.07 21.43
C GLN A 169 -7.95 -0.78 21.26
N ASP A 170 -8.32 -1.61 22.24
CA ASP A 170 -9.58 -2.37 22.23
C ASP A 170 -10.74 -1.46 22.68
N TRP A 171 -11.33 -0.70 21.76
CA TRP A 171 -12.19 0.45 22.11
C TRP A 171 -13.40 0.08 22.99
N PHE A 172 -14.28 -0.83 22.53
CA PHE A 172 -15.45 -1.22 23.32
C PHE A 172 -15.09 -2.08 24.55
N SER A 173 -14.03 -2.90 24.50
CA SER A 173 -13.59 -3.66 25.68
C SER A 173 -13.05 -2.75 26.78
N THR A 174 -12.41 -1.63 26.42
CA THR A 174 -11.93 -0.63 27.37
C THR A 174 -13.11 0.11 28.00
N THR A 175 -14.08 0.57 27.19
CA THR A 175 -15.32 1.19 27.68
C THR A 175 -16.09 0.26 28.64
N LEU A 176 -16.24 -1.02 28.28
CA LEU A 176 -16.94 -2.01 29.12
C LEU A 176 -16.17 -2.31 30.40
N ALA A 177 -14.83 -2.40 30.36
CA ALA A 177 -14.02 -2.64 31.55
C ALA A 177 -14.10 -1.46 32.55
N LEU A 178 -14.05 -0.23 32.06
CA LEU A 178 -14.25 0.98 32.88
C LEU A 178 -15.66 1.02 33.48
N HIS A 179 -16.68 0.69 32.70
CA HIS A 179 -18.06 0.61 33.18
C HIS A 179 -18.22 -0.46 34.27
N ASN A 180 -17.70 -1.67 34.07
CA ASN A 180 -17.77 -2.74 35.08
C ASN A 180 -17.02 -2.39 36.37
N ALA A 181 -15.93 -1.61 36.29
CA ALA A 181 -15.20 -1.12 37.47
C ALA A 181 -16.02 -0.08 38.27
N ALA A 182 -16.77 0.78 37.58
CA ALA A 182 -17.70 1.73 38.21
C ALA A 182 -19.01 1.09 38.71
N HIS A 183 -19.42 -0.04 38.10
CA HIS A 183 -20.69 -0.71 38.37
C HIS A 183 -20.50 -2.23 38.57
N PRO A 184 -20.01 -2.68 39.75
CA PRO A 184 -19.70 -4.10 40.00
C PRO A 184 -20.88 -5.07 39.84
N ASN A 185 -22.12 -4.58 39.97
CA ASN A 185 -23.35 -5.36 39.79
C ASN A 185 -23.84 -5.41 38.33
N TYR A 186 -23.18 -4.74 37.39
CA TYR A 186 -23.59 -4.74 35.99
C TYR A 186 -23.33 -6.11 35.34
N ASN A 187 -24.39 -6.74 34.83
CA ASN A 187 -24.30 -8.00 34.11
C ASN A 187 -24.99 -7.90 32.74
N ILE A 188 -24.20 -7.95 31.67
CA ILE A 188 -24.69 -7.86 30.29
C ILE A 188 -25.54 -9.07 29.86
N ASN A 189 -25.33 -10.23 30.49
CA ASN A 189 -26.10 -11.45 30.22
C ASN A 189 -27.36 -11.56 31.09
N GLN A 190 -27.65 -10.57 31.94
CA GLN A 190 -28.89 -10.55 32.70
C GLN A 190 -30.07 -10.44 31.73
N PRO A 191 -31.04 -11.38 31.78
CA PRO A 191 -32.16 -11.40 30.83
C PRO A 191 -32.98 -10.11 30.95
N GLN A 192 -33.35 -9.55 29.80
CA GLN A 192 -34.29 -8.43 29.74
C GLN A 192 -35.62 -8.83 30.40
N PRO A 193 -36.27 -7.97 31.21
CA PRO A 193 -37.49 -8.35 31.93
C PRO A 193 -38.68 -8.72 31.05
N HIS A 194 -38.64 -8.45 29.74
CA HIS A 194 -39.67 -8.95 28.82
C HIS A 194 -39.60 -10.48 28.62
N GLN A 195 -38.50 -11.15 28.98
CA GLN A 195 -38.35 -12.61 28.92
C GLN A 195 -38.88 -13.33 30.17
N MET A 196 -39.59 -12.63 31.05
CA MET A 196 -40.23 -13.25 32.22
C MET A 196 -41.33 -14.23 31.79
N PRO A 197 -41.54 -15.34 32.53
CA PRO A 197 -42.55 -16.33 32.17
C PRO A 197 -43.95 -15.72 32.07
N TYR A 198 -44.74 -16.20 31.09
CA TYR A 198 -46.17 -15.91 30.99
C TYR A 198 -46.85 -16.26 32.32
N GLY A 199 -47.33 -15.24 33.06
CA GLY A 199 -47.89 -15.41 34.40
C GLY A 199 -47.64 -14.25 35.36
N MET A 200 -46.73 -13.32 35.06
CA MET A 200 -46.64 -12.03 35.75
C MET A 200 -47.81 -11.12 35.36
N ASP A 201 -48.30 -10.33 36.31
CA ASP A 201 -49.34 -9.34 36.05
C ASP A 201 -48.77 -8.07 35.41
N ALA A 202 -49.65 -7.22 34.87
CA ALA A 202 -49.25 -5.98 34.20
C ALA A 202 -48.46 -5.03 35.13
N TYR A 203 -48.70 -5.10 36.44
CA TYR A 203 -47.98 -4.32 37.45
C TYR A 203 -46.53 -4.80 37.63
N GLY A 204 -46.30 -6.10 37.73
CA GLY A 204 -44.95 -6.69 37.81
C GLY A 204 -44.09 -6.34 36.59
N HIS A 205 -44.68 -6.36 35.39
CA HIS A 205 -44.01 -5.90 34.17
C HIS A 205 -43.61 -4.42 34.22
N HIS A 206 -44.49 -3.53 34.70
CA HIS A 206 -44.19 -2.11 34.80
C HIS A 206 -43.06 -1.82 35.83
N TYR A 207 -43.13 -2.44 37.01
CA TYR A 207 -42.12 -2.27 38.06
C TYR A 207 -40.73 -2.76 37.60
N MET A 208 -40.66 -3.90 36.91
CA MET A 208 -39.41 -4.41 36.36
C MET A 208 -38.84 -3.51 35.25
N HIS A 209 -39.69 -2.86 34.45
CA HIS A 209 -39.24 -1.89 33.44
C HIS A 209 -38.65 -0.63 34.09
N LEU A 210 -39.25 -0.14 35.18
CA LEU A 210 -38.70 0.97 35.97
C LEU A 210 -37.32 0.61 36.55
N LEU A 211 -37.18 -0.57 37.17
CA LEU A 211 -35.88 -1.03 37.68
C LEU A 211 -34.83 -1.16 36.57
N ALA A 212 -35.18 -1.75 35.42
CA ALA A 212 -34.26 -1.87 34.29
C ALA A 212 -33.77 -0.51 33.77
N ALA A 213 -34.63 0.51 33.76
CA ALA A 213 -34.27 1.87 33.38
C ALA A 213 -33.31 2.58 34.37
N THR A 214 -33.16 2.08 35.61
CA THR A 214 -32.21 2.63 36.60
C THR A 214 -30.80 2.03 36.50
N VAL A 215 -30.62 0.92 35.76
CA VAL A 215 -29.28 0.30 35.61
C VAL A 215 -28.51 1.09 34.55
N PRO A 216 -27.39 1.77 34.91
CA PRO A 216 -26.60 2.50 33.93
C PRO A 216 -26.01 1.53 32.89
N GLU A 217 -25.96 1.98 31.63
CA GLU A 217 -25.38 1.20 30.53
C GLU A 217 -24.04 1.78 30.07
N PRO A 218 -23.11 0.94 29.55
CA PRO A 218 -21.85 1.41 28.99
C PRO A 218 -22.11 2.28 27.74
N GLN A 219 -21.67 3.53 27.78
CA GLN A 219 -21.78 4.45 26.65
C GLN A 219 -20.64 4.24 25.67
N TYR A 220 -20.85 3.34 24.70
CA TYR A 220 -19.93 3.19 23.56
C TYR A 220 -20.00 4.41 22.66
N THR A 221 -18.85 4.86 22.16
CA THR A 221 -18.73 6.01 21.27
C THR A 221 -17.90 5.65 20.03
N CYS A 222 -17.98 6.45 18.98
CA CYS A 222 -17.09 6.35 17.83
C CYS A 222 -15.68 6.88 18.17
N PRO A 223 -14.58 6.18 17.81
CA PRO A 223 -13.22 6.70 18.01
C PRO A 223 -12.97 8.08 17.38
N THR A 224 -13.57 8.36 16.22
CA THR A 224 -13.31 9.57 15.42
C THR A 224 -14.25 10.72 15.78
N CYS A 225 -15.57 10.56 15.61
CA CYS A 225 -16.54 11.63 15.90
C CYS A 225 -17.08 11.65 17.34
N ARG A 226 -16.76 10.66 18.17
CA ARG A 226 -17.28 10.48 19.56
C ARG A 226 -18.79 10.33 19.70
N GLU A 227 -19.53 10.22 18.60
CA GLU A 227 -20.96 9.95 18.60
C GLU A 227 -21.30 8.62 19.28
N GLN A 228 -22.41 8.57 20.00
CA GLN A 228 -22.83 7.40 20.78
C GLN A 228 -23.27 6.25 19.85
N VAL A 229 -22.62 5.09 19.98
CA VAL A 229 -22.97 3.86 19.27
C VAL A 229 -24.00 3.10 20.10
N ARG A 230 -25.21 2.92 19.58
CA ARG A 230 -26.36 2.28 20.26
C ARG A 230 -26.70 0.91 19.69
N ASN A 231 -26.35 0.66 18.43
CA ASN A 231 -26.53 -0.63 17.75
C ASN A 231 -25.17 -1.30 17.48
N PRO A 232 -25.12 -2.64 17.42
CA PRO A 232 -23.89 -3.38 17.13
C PRO A 232 -23.35 -3.04 15.73
N PRO A 233 -22.02 -2.84 15.55
CA PRO A 233 -21.42 -2.55 14.25
C PRO A 233 -21.76 -3.62 13.19
N VAL A 234 -21.98 -3.18 11.95
CA VAL A 234 -22.30 -4.07 10.82
C VAL A 234 -21.03 -4.35 10.01
N GLU A 235 -20.83 -5.59 9.56
CA GLU A 235 -19.66 -5.92 8.71
C GLU A 235 -19.84 -5.34 7.30
N ASP A 236 -18.91 -4.50 6.84
CA ASP A 236 -18.98 -3.95 5.48
C ASP A 236 -18.39 -4.95 4.47
N PHE A 237 -19.27 -5.76 3.91
CA PHE A 237 -18.89 -6.74 2.88
C PHE A 237 -18.45 -6.13 1.55
N ASN A 238 -18.74 -4.86 1.27
CA ASN A 238 -18.29 -4.18 0.06
C ASN A 238 -16.89 -3.62 0.23
N LEU A 239 -16.62 -2.87 1.31
CA LEU A 239 -15.26 -2.44 1.63
C LEU A 239 -14.32 -3.64 1.81
N LYS A 240 -14.80 -4.73 2.40
CA LYS A 240 -14.04 -5.99 2.50
C LYS A 240 -13.64 -6.61 1.14
N LYS A 241 -14.43 -6.40 0.08
CA LYS A 241 -14.03 -6.80 -1.29
C LYS A 241 -12.95 -5.85 -1.82
N VAL A 242 -13.11 -4.54 -1.63
CA VAL A 242 -12.13 -3.53 -2.05
C VAL A 242 -10.77 -3.76 -1.38
N VAL A 243 -10.74 -3.97 -0.06
CA VAL A 243 -9.52 -4.32 0.71
C VAL A 243 -8.79 -5.53 0.10
N ARG A 244 -9.53 -6.55 -0.33
CA ARG A 244 -8.95 -7.74 -0.98
C ARG A 244 -8.41 -7.44 -2.37
N ILE A 245 -9.16 -6.71 -3.20
CA ILE A 245 -8.70 -6.32 -4.54
C ILE A 245 -7.41 -5.49 -4.45
N VAL A 246 -7.35 -4.53 -3.51
CA VAL A 246 -6.14 -3.72 -3.26
C VAL A 246 -4.98 -4.61 -2.79
N ALA A 247 -5.20 -5.49 -1.83
CA ALA A 247 -4.17 -6.39 -1.33
C ALA A 247 -3.67 -7.38 -2.40
N ASP A 248 -4.57 -8.00 -3.16
CA ASP A 248 -4.24 -8.93 -4.25
C ASP A 248 -3.42 -8.22 -5.34
N ALA A 249 -3.75 -6.96 -5.67
CA ALA A 249 -2.98 -6.12 -6.60
C ALA A 249 -1.59 -5.73 -6.06
N GLN A 250 -1.45 -5.58 -4.74
CA GLN A 250 -0.16 -5.37 -4.07
C GLN A 250 0.62 -6.68 -3.80
N GLY A 251 0.04 -7.84 -4.10
CA GLY A 251 0.64 -9.15 -3.84
C GLY A 251 0.60 -9.58 -2.36
N GLU A 252 -0.22 -8.93 -1.53
CA GLU A 252 -0.44 -9.26 -0.13
C GLU A 252 -1.51 -10.34 0.04
N ALA A 253 -1.26 -11.34 0.88
CA ALA A 253 -2.25 -12.38 1.18
C ALA A 253 -3.10 -12.01 2.41
N SER A 254 -4.42 -12.17 2.30
CA SER A 254 -5.33 -12.08 3.46
C SER A 254 -4.84 -12.97 4.62
N PRO A 255 -4.77 -12.44 5.86
CA PRO A 255 -4.47 -13.23 7.04
C PRO A 255 -5.37 -14.46 7.09
N ARG A 256 -4.76 -15.64 6.97
CA ARG A 256 -5.50 -16.90 7.05
C ARG A 256 -6.02 -17.01 8.47
N LYS A 257 -7.34 -16.92 8.63
CA LYS A 257 -7.99 -17.21 9.90
C LYS A 257 -7.71 -18.67 10.24
N GLU A 258 -6.79 -18.91 11.16
CA GLU A 258 -6.29 -20.20 11.61
C GLU A 258 -7.47 -21.17 11.83
N THR A 259 -7.71 -22.09 10.88
CA THR A 259 -8.84 -23.02 10.94
C THR A 259 -8.50 -24.20 11.84
N THR A 260 -8.19 -23.93 13.10
CA THR A 260 -7.81 -24.92 14.14
C THR A 260 -8.88 -25.98 14.42
N ARG A 261 -10.13 -25.77 13.94
CA ARG A 261 -11.18 -26.78 14.02
C ARG A 261 -11.06 -27.78 12.87
N LYS A 262 -10.28 -28.85 13.10
CA LYS A 262 -10.46 -30.14 12.40
C LYS A 262 -11.96 -30.45 12.37
N LYS A 263 -12.55 -30.60 11.17
CA LYS A 263 -13.99 -30.90 11.03
C LYS A 263 -14.28 -32.27 11.63
N VAL A 264 -14.74 -32.31 12.89
CA VAL A 264 -15.31 -33.51 13.49
C VAL A 264 -16.61 -33.83 12.76
N LYS A 265 -16.59 -34.89 11.94
CA LYS A 265 -17.71 -35.33 11.12
C LYS A 265 -18.89 -35.70 12.04
N GLY A 266 -20.04 -35.05 11.87
CA GLY A 266 -21.28 -35.38 12.59
C GLY A 266 -21.77 -34.38 13.64
N LYS A 267 -21.02 -33.31 13.98
CA LYS A 267 -21.57 -32.22 14.81
C LYS A 267 -22.20 -31.14 13.93
N ALA A 268 -23.37 -30.64 14.34
CA ALA A 268 -24.01 -29.48 13.72
C ALA A 268 -23.03 -28.28 13.65
N PRO A 269 -23.09 -27.45 12.59
CA PRO A 269 -22.22 -26.30 12.48
C PRO A 269 -22.42 -25.39 13.70
N ALA A 270 -21.34 -25.12 14.44
CA ALA A 270 -21.39 -24.22 15.57
C ALA A 270 -21.97 -22.87 15.12
N VAL A 271 -23.05 -22.43 15.78
CA VAL A 271 -23.64 -21.12 15.55
C VAL A 271 -22.53 -20.08 15.66
N ARG A 272 -22.38 -19.25 14.63
CA ARG A 272 -21.39 -18.17 14.66
C ARG A 272 -21.88 -17.15 15.68
N GLU A 273 -21.25 -17.16 16.85
CA GLU A 273 -21.46 -16.13 17.86
C GLU A 273 -21.26 -14.76 17.21
N ASN A 274 -22.27 -13.89 17.33
CA ASN A 274 -22.17 -12.51 16.88
C ASN A 274 -20.99 -11.87 17.66
N PRO A 275 -19.98 -11.28 16.99
CA PRO A 275 -18.83 -10.71 17.67
C PRO A 275 -19.21 -9.64 18.71
N TRP A 276 -20.39 -9.04 18.59
CA TRP A 276 -20.89 -7.95 19.43
C TRP A 276 -21.84 -8.39 20.56
N SER A 277 -22.10 -9.69 20.73
CA SER A 277 -23.09 -10.20 21.70
C SER A 277 -22.77 -9.94 23.17
N GLY A 278 -21.54 -9.50 23.48
CA GLY A 278 -21.09 -9.10 24.82
C GLY A 278 -20.82 -7.60 24.96
N PHE A 279 -21.43 -6.76 24.12
CA PHE A 279 -21.37 -5.29 24.22
C PHE A 279 -22.76 -4.66 24.14
N PHE A 280 -23.58 -5.07 23.17
CA PHE A 280 -24.91 -4.49 22.95
C PHE A 280 -25.99 -5.46 23.43
N ARG A 281 -26.96 -4.97 24.21
CA ARG A 281 -28.16 -5.75 24.55
C ARG A 281 -28.96 -6.05 23.28
N LYS A 282 -29.57 -7.23 23.21
CA LYS A 282 -30.51 -7.57 22.14
C LYS A 282 -31.79 -6.76 22.32
N LYS A 283 -32.10 -5.90 21.35
CA LYS A 283 -33.47 -5.45 21.10
C LYS A 283 -34.25 -6.64 20.57
N ILE A 284 -35.46 -6.86 21.08
CA ILE A 284 -36.37 -7.95 20.74
C ILE A 284 -37.69 -7.34 20.29
#